data_AF-A0A7K9ET78-F1
#
_entry.id   AF-A0A7K9ET78-F1
#
_cell.length_a   1.000
_cell.length_b   1.000
_cell.length_c   1.000
_cell.angle_alpha   90.00
_cell.angle_beta   90.00
_cell.angle_gamma   90.00
#
_symmetry.space_group_name_H-M   'P 1'
#
loop_
_entity.id
_entity.type
_entity.pdbx_description
1 polymer ?
#
loop_
_entity_poly.entity_id
_entity_poly.type
_entity_poly.pdbx_seq_one_letter_code
_entity_poly.pdbx_strand_id
1 'polypeptide(L)'
;NALIYHYMDDILIATEQLLSDVDLQWLIDSLQVLGLVVAPEKIQRTAPWKYLGWLISDSQIWPQKVSISSEISTLHDAQRLLGGDIQWVRNIVGITNDDLYPLLPWLQGTDASSPHTCTPEQRAALDRIASKIR
;
A
#
# COMPACT_ATOMS: atom_id res chain seq x y z
N ASN A 1 -7.35 26.46 -2.26
CA ASN A 1 -7.96 25.42 -3.10
C ASN A 1 -7.88 24.10 -2.34
N ALA A 2 -8.92 23.27 -2.35
CA ALA A 2 -8.94 22.01 -1.60
C ALA A 2 -9.11 20.83 -2.57
N LEU A 3 -8.27 19.81 -2.43
CA LEU A 3 -8.43 18.52 -3.11
C LEU A 3 -9.09 17.56 -2.13
N ILE A 4 -10.21 16.98 -2.55
CA ILE A 4 -10.98 16.05 -1.73
C ILE A 4 -11.06 14.72 -2.47
N TYR A 5 -10.53 13.67 -1.87
CA TYR A 5 -10.70 12.29 -2.33
C TYR A 5 -11.60 11.54 -1.35
N HIS A 6 -12.57 10.83 -1.91
CA HIS A 6 -13.49 9.99 -1.16
C HIS A 6 -13.44 8.58 -1.72
N TYR A 7 -13.14 7.61 -0.87
CA TYR A 7 -13.12 6.20 -1.21
C TYR A 7 -13.78 5.38 -0.11
N MET A 8 -14.94 4.79 -0.43
CA MET A 8 -15.77 4.07 0.55
C MET A 8 -16.06 4.93 1.78
N ASP A 9 -15.43 4.63 2.92
CA ASP A 9 -15.59 5.35 4.19
C ASP A 9 -14.41 6.28 4.51
N ASP A 10 -13.36 6.29 3.68
CA ASP A 10 -12.16 7.10 3.88
C ASP A 10 -12.23 8.40 3.07
N ILE A 11 -12.02 9.53 3.73
CA ILE A 11 -11.94 10.86 3.12
C ILE A 11 -10.53 11.42 3.34
N LEU A 12 -9.88 11.84 2.25
CA LEU A 12 -8.63 12.59 2.28
C LEU A 12 -8.88 14.03 1.80
N ILE A 13 -8.49 15.00 2.62
CA ILE A 13 -8.60 16.42 2.29
C ILE A 13 -7.21 17.03 2.30
N ALA A 14 -6.75 17.45 1.13
CA ALA A 14 -5.47 18.12 0.94
C ALA A 14 -5.68 19.60 0.64
N THR A 15 -5.02 20.45 1.40
CA THR A 15 -5.09 21.91 1.34
C THR A 15 -3.68 22.48 1.51
N GLU A 16 -3.43 23.69 1.01
CA GLU A 16 -2.11 24.34 1.15
C GLU A 16 -1.75 24.64 2.61
N GLN A 17 -2.76 24.86 3.44
CA GLN A 17 -2.64 25.12 4.87
C GLN A 17 -3.56 24.17 5.61
N LEU A 18 -3.16 23.73 6.79
CA LEU A 18 -3.98 22.88 7.65
C LEU A 18 -5.36 23.51 7.87
N LEU A 19 -6.40 22.68 7.80
CA LEU A 19 -7.77 23.08 8.10
C LEU A 19 -7.86 23.63 9.53
N SER A 20 -8.50 24.79 9.65
CA SER A 20 -8.84 25.36 10.94
C SER A 20 -9.82 24.46 11.70
N ASP A 21 -9.87 24.60 13.01
CA ASP A 21 -10.83 23.85 13.84
C ASP A 21 -12.28 24.18 13.45
N VAL A 22 -12.54 25.42 13.03
CA VAL A 22 -13.86 25.88 12.60
C VAL A 22 -14.27 25.19 11.31
N ASP A 23 -13.39 25.12 10.32
CA ASP A 23 -13.68 24.49 9.02
C ASP A 23 -13.84 22.97 9.17
N LEU A 24 -13.02 22.36 10.02
CA LEU A 24 -13.12 20.93 10.33
C LEU A 24 -14.45 20.62 11.03
N GLN A 25 -14.86 21.44 12.00
CA GLN A 25 -16.14 21.24 12.68
C GLN A 25 -17.32 21.42 11.72
N TRP A 26 -17.28 22.45 10.87
CA TRP A 26 -18.29 22.66 9.84
C TRP A 26 -18.43 21.46 8.89
N LEU A 27 -17.31 20.86 8.49
CA LEU A 27 -17.30 19.64 7.67
C LEU A 27 -17.94 18.46 8.42
N ILE A 28 -17.57 18.23 9.68
CA ILE A 28 -18.12 17.15 10.49
C ILE A 28 -19.64 17.30 10.65
N ASP A 29 -20.11 18.51 10.96
CA ASP A 29 -21.53 18.81 11.11
C ASP A 29 -22.28 18.57 9.78
N SER A 30 -21.67 18.98 8.66
CA SER A 30 -22.23 18.77 7.31
C SER A 30 -22.35 17.28 6.96
N LEU A 31 -21.34 16.47 7.31
CA LEU A 31 -21.38 15.02 7.14
C LEU A 31 -22.45 14.38 8.03
N GLN A 32 -22.59 14.86 9.26
CA GLN A 32 -23.59 14.36 10.21
C GLN A 32 -25.03 14.59 9.73
N VAL A 33 -25.32 15.73 9.07
CA VAL A 33 -26.63 15.98 8.44
C VAL A 33 -26.96 14.95 7.36
N LEU A 34 -25.95 14.40 6.70
CA LEU A 34 -26.10 13.32 5.70
C LEU A 34 -26.11 11.92 6.33
N GLY A 35 -26.09 11.83 7.67
CA GLY A 35 -26.05 10.56 8.40
C GLY A 35 -24.66 9.91 8.48
N LEU A 36 -23.60 10.61 8.07
CA LEU A 36 -22.22 10.13 8.14
C LEU A 36 -21.57 10.63 9.44
N VAL A 37 -21.12 9.70 10.28
CA VAL A 37 -20.51 10.02 11.58
C VAL A 37 -19.01 9.81 11.51
N VAL A 38 -18.25 10.88 11.73
CA VAL A 38 -16.78 10.82 11.80
C VAL A 38 -16.36 10.53 13.24
N ALA A 39 -15.65 9.42 13.45
CA ALA A 39 -15.09 9.08 14.76
C ALA A 39 -13.86 9.97 15.05
N PRO A 40 -13.80 10.68 16.21
CA PRO A 40 -12.69 11.59 16.52
C PRO A 40 -11.31 10.93 16.45
N GLU A 41 -11.20 9.66 16.86
CA GLU A 41 -9.97 8.87 16.82
C GLU A 41 -9.50 8.50 15.41
N LYS A 42 -10.34 8.68 14.39
CA LYS A 42 -10.00 8.45 12.98
C LYS A 42 -9.52 9.72 12.28
N ILE A 43 -9.66 10.89 12.90
CA ILE A 43 -9.21 12.16 12.36
C ILE A 43 -7.68 12.24 12.44
N GLN A 44 -7.03 12.38 11.30
CA GLN A 44 -5.57 12.47 11.19
C GLN A 44 -5.17 13.88 10.74
N ARG A 45 -4.59 14.69 11.64
CA ARG A 45 -4.22 16.10 11.35
C ARG A 45 -2.74 16.31 11.10
N THR A 46 -1.89 15.38 11.53
CA THR A 46 -0.43 15.47 11.41
C THR A 46 0.12 14.28 10.67
N ALA A 47 1.17 14.50 9.87
CA ALA A 47 1.89 13.42 9.22
C ALA A 47 2.51 12.44 10.25
N PRO A 48 2.67 11.15 9.89
CA PRO A 48 2.25 10.54 8.63
C PRO A 48 0.74 10.20 8.60
N TRP A 49 0.06 10.57 7.52
CA TRP A 49 -1.37 10.25 7.31
C TRP A 49 -1.53 8.86 6.70
N LYS A 50 -2.47 8.07 7.23
CA LYS A 50 -2.84 6.77 6.68
C LYS A 50 -4.04 6.92 5.76
N TYR A 51 -3.88 6.52 4.50
CA TYR A 51 -4.97 6.52 3.51
C TYR A 51 -4.79 5.36 2.52
N LEU A 52 -5.80 4.49 2.36
CA LEU A 52 -5.80 3.36 1.43
C LEU A 52 -4.54 2.47 1.46
N GLY A 53 -4.05 2.17 2.67
CA GLY A 53 -2.83 1.37 2.87
C GLY A 53 -1.51 2.15 2.70
N TRP A 54 -1.56 3.44 2.35
CA TRP A 54 -0.40 4.33 2.25
C TRP A 54 -0.16 5.11 3.54
N LEU A 55 1.10 5.44 3.79
CA LEU A 55 1.60 6.47 4.70
C LEU A 55 1.99 7.66 3.84
N ILE A 56 1.33 8.79 4.06
CA ILE A 56 1.56 10.03 3.32
C ILE A 56 2.26 10.99 4.28
N SER A 57 3.30 11.66 3.78
CA SER A 57 3.99 12.78 4.43
C SER A 57 3.96 13.99 3.51
N ASP A 58 4.50 15.12 3.94
CA ASP A 58 4.50 16.36 3.15
C ASP A 58 5.20 16.22 1.78
N SER A 59 6.12 15.26 1.63
CA SER A 59 6.94 15.09 0.43
C SER A 59 7.01 13.67 -0.12
N GLN A 60 6.57 12.66 0.64
CA GLN A 60 6.75 11.25 0.28
C GLN A 60 5.53 10.41 0.64
N ILE A 61 5.29 9.38 -0.18
CA ILE A 61 4.30 8.34 0.08
C ILE A 61 5.01 6.99 0.22
N TRP A 62 4.60 6.21 1.21
CA TRP A 62 5.19 4.91 1.53
C TRP A 62 4.10 3.90 1.82
N PRO A 63 4.27 2.61 1.52
CA PRO A 63 3.31 1.58 1.92
C PRO A 63 3.31 1.41 3.45
N GLN A 64 2.15 1.19 4.07
CA GLN A 64 2.03 1.06 5.54
C GLN A 64 2.77 -0.14 6.12
N LYS A 65 2.69 -1.30 5.45
CA LYS A 65 3.37 -2.54 5.82
C LYS A 65 3.24 -3.52 4.65
N VAL A 66 4.27 -3.62 3.82
CA VAL A 66 4.45 -4.81 2.96
C VAL A 66 5.55 -5.64 3.57
N SER A 67 5.15 -6.68 4.30
CA SER A 67 6.08 -7.74 4.68
C SER A 67 6.18 -8.71 3.50
N ILE A 68 7.27 -8.63 2.74
CA ILE A 68 7.59 -9.69 1.78
C ILE A 68 7.91 -10.95 2.57
N SER A 69 7.10 -11.99 2.41
CA SER A 69 7.47 -13.33 2.91
C SER A 69 8.69 -13.83 2.13
N SER A 70 9.74 -14.21 2.84
CA SER A 70 10.91 -14.88 2.27
C SER A 70 10.70 -16.39 2.07
N GLU A 71 9.62 -16.94 2.63
CA GLU A 71 9.28 -18.36 2.56
C GLU A 71 8.25 -18.56 1.45
N ILE A 72 8.76 -18.83 0.25
CA ILE A 72 7.96 -19.18 -0.92
C ILE A 72 8.12 -20.67 -1.15
N SER A 73 7.09 -21.43 -0.78
CA SER A 73 7.12 -22.90 -0.82
C SER A 73 6.20 -23.47 -1.89
N THR A 74 5.15 -22.75 -2.26
CA THR A 74 4.13 -23.17 -3.22
C THR A 74 3.90 -22.16 -4.33
N LEU A 75 3.26 -22.59 -5.42
CA LEU A 75 2.74 -21.68 -6.46
C LEU A 75 1.80 -20.63 -5.89
N HIS A 76 0.96 -20.99 -4.92
CA HIS A 76 0.08 -20.04 -4.23
C HIS A 76 0.87 -18.94 -3.52
N ASP A 77 1.94 -19.29 -2.80
CA ASP A 77 2.79 -18.31 -2.12
C ASP A 77 3.44 -17.36 -3.13
N ALA A 78 3.93 -17.90 -4.24
CA ALA A 78 4.53 -17.11 -5.31
C ALA A 78 3.51 -16.17 -5.98
N GLN A 79 2.30 -16.63 -6.26
CA GLN A 79 1.21 -15.82 -6.82
C GLN A 79 0.80 -14.70 -5.87
N ARG A 80 0.65 -15.00 -4.57
CA ARG A 80 0.34 -13.99 -3.55
C ARG A 80 1.43 -12.92 -3.48
N LEU A 81 2.69 -13.32 -3.47
CA LEU A 81 3.82 -12.41 -3.41
C LEU A 81 3.92 -11.55 -4.69
N LEU A 82 4.02 -12.18 -5.86
CA LEU A 82 4.32 -11.49 -7.12
C LEU A 82 3.11 -10.75 -7.68
N GLY A 83 1.91 -11.34 -7.56
CA GLY A 83 0.66 -10.81 -8.09
C GLY A 83 -0.10 -9.89 -7.12
N GLY A 84 0.10 -10.05 -5.81
CA GLY A 84 -0.51 -9.23 -4.78
C GLY A 84 0.47 -8.19 -4.24
N ASP A 85 1.33 -8.62 -3.33
CA ASP A 85 2.13 -7.73 -2.50
C ASP A 85 3.08 -6.84 -3.32
N ILE A 86 3.82 -7.44 -4.27
CA ILE A 86 4.78 -6.72 -5.10
C ILE A 86 4.08 -5.83 -6.14
N GLN A 87 3.05 -6.32 -6.86
CA GLN A 87 2.34 -5.47 -7.83
C GLN A 87 1.75 -4.23 -7.18
N TRP A 88 1.24 -4.37 -5.95
CA TRP A 88 0.62 -3.26 -5.22
C TRP A 88 1.60 -2.12 -4.94
N VAL A 89 2.85 -2.41 -4.57
CA VAL A 89 3.85 -1.37 -4.26
C VAL A 89 4.69 -0.91 -5.45
N ARG A 90 4.70 -1.70 -6.52
CA ARG A 90 5.66 -1.60 -7.63
C ARG A 90 5.88 -0.18 -8.15
N ASN A 91 4.80 0.56 -8.36
CA ASN A 91 4.84 1.90 -8.96
C ASN A 91 5.47 2.96 -8.05
N ILE A 92 5.57 2.70 -6.74
CA ILE A 92 6.02 3.68 -5.75
C ILE A 92 7.43 3.37 -5.25
N VAL A 93 7.80 2.09 -5.12
CA VAL A 93 9.12 1.68 -4.61
C VAL A 93 10.17 1.43 -5.71
N GLY A 94 9.88 1.78 -6.96
CA GLY A 94 10.84 1.65 -8.07
C GLY A 94 11.25 0.21 -8.37
N ILE A 95 10.32 -0.75 -8.22
CA ILE A 95 10.53 -2.15 -8.65
C ILE A 95 10.39 -2.23 -10.16
N THR A 96 11.46 -2.64 -10.82
CA THR A 96 11.55 -2.74 -12.28
C THR A 96 11.15 -4.14 -12.78
N ASN A 97 10.97 -4.29 -14.10
CA ASN A 97 10.79 -5.62 -14.68
C ASN A 97 12.02 -6.51 -14.47
N ASP A 98 13.22 -5.92 -14.46
CA ASP A 98 14.48 -6.66 -14.29
C ASP A 98 14.62 -7.24 -12.88
N ASP A 99 14.09 -6.53 -11.87
CA ASP A 99 14.03 -7.05 -10.50
C ASP A 99 13.12 -8.28 -10.38
N LEU A 100 12.03 -8.31 -11.17
CA LEU A 100 11.02 -9.38 -11.16
C LEU A 100 11.36 -10.56 -12.06
N TYR A 101 12.17 -10.34 -13.10
CA TYR A 101 12.47 -11.32 -14.13
C TYR A 101 12.89 -12.70 -13.58
N PRO A 102 13.79 -12.79 -12.57
CA PRO A 102 14.20 -14.08 -12.01
C PRO A 102 13.07 -14.85 -11.32
N LEU A 103 12.01 -14.17 -10.89
CA LEU A 103 10.90 -14.71 -10.12
C LEU A 103 9.72 -15.16 -10.98
N LEU A 104 9.62 -14.68 -12.23
CA LEU A 104 8.55 -15.04 -13.17
C LEU A 104 8.36 -16.57 -13.38
N PRO A 105 9.41 -17.41 -13.38
CA PRO A 105 9.24 -18.86 -13.48
C PRO A 105 8.39 -19.47 -12.36
N TRP A 106 8.28 -18.83 -11.18
CA TRP A 106 7.38 -19.30 -10.11
C TRP A 106 5.90 -19.16 -10.42
N LEU A 107 5.52 -18.43 -11.47
CA LEU A 107 4.10 -18.30 -11.86
C LEU A 107 3.67 -19.37 -12.87
N GLN A 108 4.56 -20.30 -13.21
CA GLN A 108 4.26 -21.38 -14.14
C GLN A 108 3.57 -22.54 -13.42
N GLY A 109 2.40 -22.94 -13.92
CA GLY A 109 1.62 -24.07 -13.41
C GLY A 109 0.16 -23.71 -13.17
N THR A 110 -0.65 -24.73 -12.89
CA THR A 110 -2.07 -24.59 -12.57
C THR A 110 -2.42 -25.10 -11.18
N ASP A 111 -1.56 -25.92 -10.57
CA ASP A 111 -1.75 -26.44 -9.22
C ASP A 111 -1.15 -25.48 -8.19
N ALA A 112 -2.03 -24.81 -7.44
CA ALA A 112 -1.67 -23.86 -6.40
C ALA A 112 -0.79 -24.46 -5.28
N SER A 113 -0.88 -25.77 -5.03
CA SER A 113 -0.10 -26.46 -4.00
C SER A 113 1.21 -27.03 -4.52
N SER A 114 1.52 -26.84 -5.82
CA SER A 114 2.74 -27.36 -6.40
C SER A 114 3.98 -26.75 -5.70
N PRO A 115 4.94 -27.59 -5.27
CA PRO A 115 6.09 -27.11 -4.53
C PRO A 115 7.03 -26.34 -5.47
N HIS A 116 7.59 -25.24 -4.97
CA HIS A 116 8.65 -24.49 -5.62
C HIS A 116 9.95 -24.59 -4.85
N THR A 117 11.05 -24.68 -5.60
CA THR A 117 12.40 -24.57 -5.05
C THR A 117 12.94 -23.19 -5.40
N CYS A 118 13.36 -22.45 -4.39
CA CYS A 118 13.98 -21.13 -4.56
C CYS A 118 15.45 -21.30 -4.94
N THR A 119 15.83 -20.86 -6.13
CA THR A 119 17.24 -20.86 -6.57
C THR A 119 18.02 -19.72 -5.88
N PRO A 120 19.36 -19.79 -5.84
CA PRO A 120 20.17 -18.69 -5.30
C PRO A 120 19.92 -17.34 -6.00
N GLU A 121 19.67 -17.37 -7.31
CA GLU A 121 19.35 -16.17 -8.10
C GLU A 121 18.00 -15.57 -7.70
N GLN A 122 16.99 -16.41 -7.48
CA GLN A 122 15.67 -15.98 -7.01
C GLN A 122 15.73 -15.42 -5.60
N ARG A 123 16.52 -16.03 -4.72
CA ARG A 123 16.77 -15.50 -3.38
C ARG A 123 17.39 -14.10 -3.45
N ALA A 124 18.42 -13.92 -4.27
CA ALA A 124 19.06 -12.62 -4.46
C ALA A 124 18.10 -11.58 -5.07
N ALA A 125 17.20 -11.98 -5.96
CA ALA A 125 16.15 -11.11 -6.48
C ALA A 125 15.15 -10.68 -5.39
N LEU A 126 14.70 -11.61 -4.53
CA LEU A 126 13.86 -11.28 -3.38
C LEU A 126 14.53 -10.29 -2.44
N ASP A 127 15.80 -10.48 -2.12
CA ASP A 127 16.54 -9.59 -1.21
C ASP A 127 16.69 -8.17 -1.80
N ARG A 128 16.90 -8.05 -3.11
CA ARG A 128 16.91 -6.76 -3.84
C ARG A 128 15.55 -6.08 -3.83
N ILE A 129 14.46 -6.82 -3.99
CA ILE A 129 13.11 -6.24 -3.91
C ILE A 129 12.81 -5.81 -2.47
N ALA A 130 13.16 -6.66 -1.49
CA ALA A 130 12.94 -6.37 -0.07
C ALA A 130 13.69 -5.12 0.39
N SER A 131 14.90 -4.85 -0.15
CA SER A 131 15.63 -3.62 0.18
C SER A 131 15.01 -2.35 -0.39
N LYS A 132 14.20 -2.45 -1.47
CA LYS A 132 13.47 -1.31 -2.05
C LYS A 132 12.20 -0.94 -1.29
N ILE A 133 11.63 -1.89 -0.54
CA ILE A 133 10.41 -1.68 0.27
C ILE A 133 10.75 -1.11 1.66
N ARG A 134 12.02 -1.21 2.10
CA ARG A 134 12.48 -0.78 3.42
C ARG A 134 12.88 0.68 3.50
#